data_AF-A0A929V4R5-F1
#
_entry.id   AF-A0A929V4R5-F1
#
_cell.length_a   1.000
_cell.length_b   1.000
_cell.length_c   1.000
_cell.angle_alpha   90.00
_cell.angle_beta   90.00
_cell.angle_gamma   90.00
#
_symmetry.space_group_name_H-M   'P 1'
#
loop_
_entity.id
_entity.type
_entity.pdbx_description
1 polymer ?
#
loop_
_entity_poly.entity_id
_entity_poly.type
_entity_poly.pdbx_seq_one_letter_code
_entity_poly.pdbx_strand_id
1 'polypeptide(L)'
;MYSTLAISDKSNGKIVGTHQKLDRIARKIIDKNLPHNYFFPNISEILNFEGMGGPDGLKRKSPGVDEPMHFIDPDHDNGKLMTLILDHQYNLRKALE
;
A
#
# COMPACT_ATOMS: atom_id res chain seq x y z
N MET A 1 2.19 3.92 -25.74
CA MET A 1 0.83 4.46 -25.97
C MET A 1 0.25 4.86 -24.62
N TYR A 2 -0.40 6.01 -24.58
CA TYR A 2 -0.76 6.80 -23.39
C TYR A 2 -1.64 6.06 -22.37
N SER A 3 -1.23 6.06 -21.09
CA SER A 3 -2.12 5.81 -19.95
C SER A 3 -2.53 7.15 -19.34
N THR A 4 -3.42 7.84 -20.03
CA THR A 4 -4.25 8.88 -19.42
C THR A 4 -5.47 8.22 -18.82
N LEU A 5 -5.35 7.78 -17.58
CA LEU A 5 -6.44 7.94 -16.61
C LEU A 5 -5.91 8.88 -15.51
N ALA A 6 -5.69 10.12 -15.94
CA ALA A 6 -5.80 11.25 -15.07
C ALA A 6 -7.23 11.22 -14.50
N ILE A 7 -7.40 10.73 -13.28
CA ILE A 7 -8.56 11.08 -12.47
C ILE A 7 -8.33 12.53 -12.04
N SER A 8 -8.57 13.43 -12.99
CA SER A 8 -8.90 14.81 -12.71
C SER A 8 -10.29 14.79 -12.12
N ASP A 9 -10.40 14.79 -10.80
CA ASP A 9 -11.52 15.50 -10.22
C ASP A 9 -11.20 16.03 -8.83
N LYS A 10 -11.32 17.36 -8.71
CA LYS A 10 -11.37 18.12 -7.47
C LYS A 10 -12.66 17.79 -6.72
N SER A 11 -12.88 16.53 -6.35
CA SER A 11 -14.01 16.11 -5.52
C SER A 11 -13.51 15.44 -4.23
N ASN A 12 -13.53 16.27 -3.20
CA ASN A 12 -13.42 15.96 -1.78
C ASN A 12 -13.97 14.56 -1.38
N GLY A 13 -13.05 13.65 -1.01
CA GLY A 13 -13.16 12.90 0.25
C GLY A 13 -14.25 11.83 0.42
N LYS A 14 -14.87 11.28 -0.64
CA LYS A 14 -15.91 10.21 -0.48
C LYS A 14 -15.86 9.03 -1.45
N ILE A 15 -14.78 8.83 -2.19
CA ILE A 15 -14.51 7.52 -2.79
C ILE A 15 -13.59 6.82 -1.79
N VAL A 16 -14.06 5.75 -1.15
CA VAL A 16 -13.14 4.79 -0.52
C VAL A 16 -12.24 4.32 -1.66
N GLY A 17 -11.03 4.87 -1.77
CA GLY A 17 -10.11 4.55 -2.84
C GLY A 17 -9.82 3.06 -2.85
N THR A 18 -9.48 2.56 -4.03
CA THR A 18 -9.25 1.13 -4.22
C THR A 18 -8.19 0.58 -3.25
N HIS A 19 -7.18 1.39 -2.91
CA HIS A 19 -6.16 1.07 -1.92
C HIS A 19 -6.75 0.84 -0.52
N GLN A 20 -7.58 1.76 -0.01
CA GLN A 20 -8.27 1.59 1.28
C GLN A 20 -9.13 0.31 1.32
N LYS A 21 -9.73 -0.10 0.19
CA LYS A 21 -10.51 -1.35 0.11
C LYS A 21 -9.60 -2.57 0.21
N LEU A 22 -8.47 -2.56 -0.47
CA LEU A 22 -7.47 -3.62 -0.41
C LEU A 22 -6.94 -3.78 1.02
N ASP A 23 -6.59 -2.68 1.68
CA ASP A 23 -6.11 -2.70 3.08
C ASP A 23 -7.15 -3.27 4.04
N ARG A 24 -8.43 -2.89 3.86
CA ARG A 24 -9.54 -3.44 4.65
C ARG A 24 -9.70 -4.94 4.48
N ILE A 25 -9.54 -5.45 3.25
CA ILE A 25 -9.65 -6.89 2.97
C ILE A 25 -8.42 -7.64 3.50
N ALA A 26 -7.23 -7.14 3.25
CA ALA A 26 -5.97 -7.71 3.74
C ALA A 26 -5.98 -7.81 5.27
N ARG A 27 -6.38 -6.74 5.97
CA ARG A 27 -6.46 -6.75 7.44
C ARG A 27 -7.45 -7.78 7.97
N LYS A 28 -8.60 -7.97 7.31
CA LYS A 28 -9.59 -9.01 7.67
C LYS A 28 -9.06 -10.43 7.45
N ILE A 29 -8.27 -10.65 6.39
CA ILE A 29 -7.65 -11.95 6.13
C ILE A 29 -6.60 -12.25 7.20
N ILE A 30 -5.74 -11.28 7.51
CA ILE A 30 -4.71 -11.43 8.54
C ILE A 30 -5.35 -11.69 9.92
N ASP A 31 -6.42 -10.98 10.28
CA ASP A 31 -7.10 -11.15 11.58
C ASP A 31 -7.47 -12.59 11.90
N LYS A 32 -7.96 -13.32 10.89
CA LYS A 32 -8.38 -14.72 11.02
C LYS A 32 -7.22 -15.69 11.26
N ASN A 33 -5.99 -15.26 10.96
CA ASN A 33 -4.80 -16.08 10.98
C ASN A 33 -3.76 -15.58 12.02
N LEU A 34 -4.06 -14.51 12.76
CA LEU A 34 -3.17 -13.99 13.79
C LEU A 34 -3.20 -14.87 15.04
N PRO A 35 -2.06 -15.12 15.69
CA PRO A 35 -2.03 -15.76 17.00
C PRO A 35 -2.82 -14.94 18.04
N HIS A 36 -3.46 -15.63 18.99
CA HIS A 36 -4.12 -14.98 20.12
C HIS A 36 -3.08 -14.15 20.91
N ASN A 37 -3.41 -12.90 21.23
CA ASN A 37 -2.57 -11.90 21.92
C ASN A 37 -1.39 -11.29 21.12
N TYR A 38 -1.37 -11.41 19.80
CA TYR A 38 -0.38 -10.68 18.99
C TYR A 38 -0.84 -9.24 18.70
N PHE A 39 0.02 -8.25 18.95
CA PHE A 39 -0.27 -6.86 18.60
C PHE A 39 -0.11 -6.66 17.09
N PHE A 40 -1.21 -6.38 16.40
CA PHE A 40 -1.18 -6.04 14.98
C PHE A 40 -1.97 -4.74 14.73
N PRO A 41 -1.48 -3.82 13.89
CA PRO A 41 -2.17 -2.56 13.63
C PRO A 41 -3.63 -2.76 13.25
N ASN A 42 -4.51 -1.97 13.86
CA ASN A 42 -5.92 -1.97 13.49
C ASN A 42 -6.12 -1.25 12.14
N ILE A 43 -7.30 -1.40 11.56
CA ILE A 43 -7.58 -0.82 10.25
C ILE A 43 -7.49 0.71 10.24
N SER A 44 -7.83 1.39 11.33
CA SER A 44 -7.71 2.86 11.40
C SER A 44 -6.25 3.29 11.38
N GLU A 45 -5.37 2.56 12.05
CA GLU A 45 -3.92 2.83 12.05
C GLU A 45 -3.31 2.61 10.66
N ILE A 46 -3.70 1.52 9.98
CA ILE A 46 -3.25 1.23 8.62
C ILE A 46 -3.70 2.33 7.64
N LEU A 47 -4.97 2.73 7.67
CA LEU A 47 -5.49 3.76 6.77
C LEU A 47 -4.91 5.15 7.05
N ASN A 48 -4.62 5.45 8.32
CA ASN A 48 -3.93 6.70 8.70
C ASN A 48 -2.50 6.74 8.14
N PHE A 49 -1.80 5.59 8.18
CA PHE A 49 -0.49 5.44 7.58
C PHE A 49 -0.56 5.57 6.06
N GLU A 50 -1.46 4.85 5.38
CA GLU A 50 -1.64 4.91 3.92
C GLU A 50 -1.82 6.36 3.43
N GLY A 51 -2.71 7.12 4.10
CA GLY A 51 -3.01 8.50 3.77
C GLY A 51 -1.91 9.49 4.18
N MET A 52 -2.16 10.27 5.25
CA MET A 52 -1.29 11.40 5.60
C MET A 52 0.10 10.98 6.12
N GLY A 53 0.22 9.76 6.67
CA GLY A 53 1.45 9.26 7.27
C GLY A 53 2.43 8.57 6.32
N GLY A 54 2.04 8.35 5.06
CA GLY A 54 2.72 7.40 4.19
C GLY A 54 2.81 7.86 2.73
N PRO A 55 2.85 6.93 1.77
CA PRO A 55 3.25 7.22 0.39
C PRO A 55 2.31 8.19 -0.33
N ASP A 56 1.00 8.18 -0.03
CA ASP A 56 0.07 9.14 -0.62
C ASP A 56 0.18 10.54 0.01
N GLY A 57 0.62 10.62 1.26
CA GLY A 57 1.03 11.86 1.91
C GLY A 57 2.31 12.45 1.32
N LEU A 58 3.24 11.59 0.86
CA LEU A 58 4.47 11.97 0.15
C LEU A 58 4.20 12.58 -1.22
N LYS A 59 3.23 12.04 -1.98
CA LYS A 59 2.77 12.64 -3.26
C LYS A 59 2.31 14.10 -3.11
N ARG A 60 1.76 14.46 -1.94
CA ARG A 60 1.35 15.84 -1.61
C ARG A 60 2.52 16.75 -1.22
N LYS A 61 3.63 16.17 -0.73
CA LYS A 61 4.81 16.90 -0.24
C LYS A 61 5.89 17.10 -1.32
N SER A 62 6.06 16.14 -2.23
CA SER A 62 7.06 16.18 -3.31
C SER A 62 6.52 15.56 -4.61
N PRO A 63 5.67 16.27 -5.38
CA PRO A 63 5.08 15.74 -6.61
C PRO A 63 6.16 15.37 -7.64
N GLY A 64 6.14 14.13 -8.13
CA GLY A 64 7.04 13.64 -9.19
C GLY A 64 8.51 13.43 -8.83
N VAL A 65 8.92 13.60 -7.57
CA VAL A 65 10.32 13.38 -7.13
C VAL A 65 10.48 12.07 -6.39
N ASP A 66 9.66 11.83 -5.36
CA ASP A 66 9.74 10.67 -4.47
C ASP A 66 8.48 9.77 -4.57
N GLU A 67 7.78 9.83 -5.70
CA GLU A 67 6.57 9.04 -5.88
C GLU A 67 6.93 7.54 -6.00
N PRO A 68 6.19 6.64 -5.33
CA PRO A 68 6.36 5.21 -5.53
C PRO A 68 6.22 4.85 -7.01
N MET A 69 7.02 3.89 -7.48
CA MET A 69 6.83 3.32 -8.81
C MET A 69 5.51 2.53 -8.83
N HIS A 70 4.55 2.97 -9.64
CA HIS A 70 3.24 2.30 -9.77
C HIS A 70 3.19 1.28 -10.91
N PHE A 71 4.28 1.14 -11.67
CA PHE A 71 4.36 0.29 -12.85
C PHE A 71 5.66 -0.52 -12.85
N ILE A 72 5.55 -1.74 -13.39
CA ILE A 72 6.69 -2.55 -13.82
C ILE A 72 6.55 -2.74 -15.33
N ASP A 73 7.67 -2.62 -16.03
CA ASP A 73 7.82 -3.20 -17.35
C ASP A 73 8.34 -4.63 -17.19
N PRO A 74 7.52 -5.68 -17.45
CA PRO A 74 7.94 -7.06 -17.23
C PRO A 74 9.09 -7.49 -18.15
N ASP A 75 9.24 -6.85 -19.32
CA ASP A 75 10.30 -7.17 -20.28
C ASP A 75 11.66 -6.55 -19.86
N HIS A 76 11.63 -5.57 -18.94
CA HIS A 76 12.81 -4.87 -18.43
C HIS A 76 12.85 -4.83 -16.89
N ASP A 77 12.21 -5.81 -16.23
CA ASP A 77 12.23 -5.89 -14.78
C ASP A 77 13.61 -6.28 -14.27
N ASN A 78 14.10 -5.55 -13.27
CA ASN A 78 15.36 -5.83 -12.60
C ASN A 78 15.19 -6.73 -11.35
N GLY A 79 13.97 -7.22 -11.10
CA GLY A 79 13.64 -8.14 -10.00
C GLY A 79 13.65 -7.48 -8.61
N LYS A 80 13.94 -6.17 -8.51
CA LYS A 80 13.97 -5.47 -7.22
C LYS A 80 12.60 -5.43 -6.57
N LEU A 81 11.51 -5.22 -7.33
CA LEU A 81 10.18 -5.22 -6.74
C LEU A 81 9.83 -6.61 -6.18
N MET A 82 10.12 -7.67 -6.93
CA MET A 82 9.90 -9.02 -6.44
C MET A 82 10.67 -9.29 -5.15
N THR A 83 11.94 -8.87 -5.10
CA THR A 83 12.77 -8.96 -3.89
C THR A 83 12.11 -8.23 -2.72
N LEU A 84 11.68 -6.98 -2.92
CA LEU A 84 10.98 -6.20 -1.89
C LEU A 84 9.69 -6.87 -1.39
N ILE A 85 8.90 -7.46 -2.29
CA ILE A 85 7.66 -8.17 -1.92
C ILE A 85 7.99 -9.40 -1.07
N LEU A 86 8.97 -10.20 -1.50
CA LEU A 86 9.38 -11.41 -0.79
C LEU A 86 10.00 -11.10 0.58
N ASP A 87 10.84 -10.08 0.65
CA ASP A 87 11.44 -9.60 1.89
C ASP A 87 10.36 -9.10 2.86
N HIS A 88 9.37 -8.34 2.37
CA HIS A 88 8.24 -7.89 3.17
C HIS A 88 7.45 -9.08 3.74
N GLN A 89 7.12 -10.06 2.90
CA GLN A 89 6.42 -11.28 3.33
C GLN A 89 7.22 -12.08 4.37
N TYR A 90 8.53 -12.24 4.17
CA TYR A 90 9.41 -12.92 5.10
C TYR A 90 9.45 -12.21 6.45
N ASN A 91 9.70 -10.89 6.45
CA ASN A 91 9.81 -10.09 7.66
C ASN A 91 8.48 -10.01 8.43
N LEU A 92 7.36 -9.89 7.72
CA LEU A 92 6.03 -9.92 8.33
C LEU A 92 5.82 -11.24 9.08
N ARG A 93 6.05 -12.38 8.42
CA ARG A 93 5.92 -13.70 9.06
C ARG A 93 6.87 -13.84 10.25
N LYS A 94 8.13 -13.42 10.09
CA LYS A 94 9.13 -13.48 11.17
C LYS A 94 8.76 -12.64 12.39
N ALA A 95 8.06 -11.52 12.20
CA ALA A 95 7.55 -10.75 13.32
C ALA A 95 6.44 -11.51 14.05
N LEU A 96 5.57 -12.21 13.32
CA LEU A 96 4.39 -12.91 13.85
C LEU A 96 4.67 -14.29 14.51
N GLU A 97 5.88 -14.83 14.36
CA GLU A 97 6.38 -16.08 14.99
C GLU A 97 6.96 -15.81 16.40
#